data_AF-A0A1Y3DYW1-F1
#
_entry.id   AF-A0A1Y3DYW1-F1
#
_cell.length_a   1.000
_cell.length_b   1.000
_cell.length_c   1.000
_cell.angle_alpha   90.00
_cell.angle_beta   90.00
_cell.angle_gamma   90.00
#
_symmetry.space_group_name_H-M   'P 1'
#
loop_
_entity.id
_entity.type
_entity.pdbx_description
1 polymer ?
#
loop_
_entity_poly.entity_id
_entity_poly.type
_entity_poly.pdbx_seq_one_letter_code
_entity_poly.pdbx_strand_id
1 'polypeptide(L)'
;MRGEQSGKIRQPSVKAGIIMSEKKNRAKHLVSESIVCIKRYFDLHDATVVSINELIRIILDRSANPGAGFDQTGELEDLLKNELTYAFTKEYEAVKSALINLKVCLGEMKRLKGGIQEIEVSGNSAAGQPDVVHALGTFFNSAFIHFRRDYRLKKKLHGALIYMDGACENEINRLQLMWKESPFLFTILHKHHVNKIIVEGRQFLQKTQRP
;
A
#
# COMPACT_ATOMS: atom_id res chain seq x y z
N MET A 1 -51.55 -7.64 56.88
CA MET A 1 -50.56 -6.66 56.40
C MET A 1 -49.89 -7.23 55.16
N ARG A 2 -50.12 -6.65 53.98
CA ARG A 2 -49.45 -7.03 52.73
C ARG A 2 -48.26 -6.09 52.54
N GLY A 3 -47.05 -6.63 52.50
CA GLY A 3 -45.83 -5.91 52.15
C GLY A 3 -45.42 -6.24 50.72
N GLU A 4 -45.37 -5.22 49.87
CA GLU A 4 -45.06 -5.30 48.44
C GLU A 4 -43.59 -5.68 48.21
N GLN A 5 -43.36 -6.70 47.38
CA GLN A 5 -42.07 -6.90 46.71
C GLN A 5 -42.05 -6.01 45.46
N SER A 6 -41.41 -4.84 45.56
CA SER A 6 -41.10 -4.03 44.38
C SER A 6 -39.82 -4.55 43.72
N GLY A 7 -40.00 -5.51 42.80
CA GLY A 7 -38.97 -5.95 41.88
C GLY A 7 -38.61 -4.82 40.92
N LYS A 8 -37.47 -4.17 41.13
CA LYS A 8 -36.92 -3.21 40.16
C LYS A 8 -36.34 -3.97 38.97
N ILE A 9 -37.12 -3.98 37.89
CA ILE A 9 -36.81 -4.59 36.60
C ILE A 9 -35.53 -3.98 36.02
N ARG A 10 -34.63 -4.87 35.58
CA ARG A 10 -33.34 -4.56 34.94
C ARG A 10 -33.55 -3.65 33.72
N GLN A 11 -32.68 -2.65 33.52
CA GLN A 11 -32.45 -1.97 32.23
C GLN A 11 -31.22 -2.58 31.49
N PRO A 12 -31.37 -3.65 30.69
CA PRO A 12 -30.32 -4.14 29.80
C PRO A 12 -30.47 -3.68 28.34
N SER A 13 -31.65 -3.21 27.92
CA SER A 13 -31.98 -2.93 26.51
C SER A 13 -31.22 -1.74 25.90
N VAL A 14 -31.11 -0.61 26.61
CA VAL A 14 -30.50 0.62 26.08
C VAL A 14 -28.97 0.50 25.94
N LYS A 15 -28.31 -0.14 26.92
CA LYS A 15 -26.84 -0.37 26.87
C LYS A 15 -26.44 -1.31 25.73
N ALA A 16 -27.24 -2.33 25.44
CA ALA A 16 -26.98 -3.23 24.32
C ALA A 16 -27.09 -2.52 22.96
N GLY A 17 -28.06 -1.62 22.79
CA GLY A 17 -28.23 -0.82 21.56
C GLY A 17 -27.06 0.12 21.28
N ILE A 18 -26.53 0.79 22.31
CA ILE A 18 -25.38 1.70 22.18
C ILE A 18 -24.11 0.92 21.77
N ILE A 19 -23.82 -0.20 22.44
CA ILE A 19 -22.64 -1.04 22.16
C ILE A 19 -22.67 -1.60 20.73
N MET A 20 -23.86 -1.99 20.23
CA MET A 20 -24.03 -2.48 18.86
C MET A 20 -23.79 -1.38 17.80
N SER A 21 -24.18 -0.15 18.10
CA SER A 21 -23.97 1.00 17.20
C SER A 21 -22.49 1.40 17.07
N GLU A 22 -21.74 1.39 18.17
CA GLU A 22 -20.30 1.71 18.21
C GLU A 22 -19.46 0.67 17.45
N LYS A 23 -19.75 -0.62 17.65
CA LYS A 23 -19.08 -1.71 16.91
C LYS A 23 -19.29 -1.59 15.41
N LYS A 24 -20.52 -1.26 14.97
CA LYS A 24 -20.85 -1.05 13.56
C LYS A 24 -20.07 0.14 12.97
N ASN A 25 -19.96 1.24 13.71
CA ASN A 25 -19.20 2.42 13.28
C ASN A 25 -17.69 2.13 13.19
N ARG A 26 -17.13 1.40 14.16
CA ARG A 26 -15.73 0.98 14.15
C ARG A 26 -15.42 0.09 12.94
N ALA A 27 -16.30 -0.87 12.64
CA ALA A 27 -16.15 -1.73 11.46
C ALA A 27 -16.16 -0.95 10.14
N LYS A 28 -17.09 0.00 9.97
CA LYS A 28 -17.11 0.90 8.78
C LYS A 28 -15.79 1.65 8.62
N HIS A 29 -15.29 2.21 9.71
CA HIS A 29 -14.05 2.98 9.68
C HIS A 29 -12.89 2.10 9.24
N LEU A 30 -12.72 0.92 9.84
CA LEU A 30 -11.65 -0.02 9.46
C LEU A 30 -11.76 -0.51 8.01
N VAL A 31 -12.97 -0.80 7.52
CA VAL A 31 -13.19 -1.19 6.12
C VAL A 31 -12.78 -0.05 5.18
N SER A 32 -13.21 1.17 5.47
CA SER A 32 -12.88 2.36 4.68
C SER A 32 -11.37 2.62 4.65
N GLU A 33 -10.73 2.65 5.81
CA GLU A 33 -9.28 2.85 5.92
C GLU A 33 -8.50 1.74 5.22
N SER A 34 -8.97 0.49 5.29
CA SER A 34 -8.35 -0.64 4.61
C SER A 34 -8.36 -0.49 3.10
N ILE A 35 -9.49 -0.09 2.52
CA ILE A 35 -9.59 0.15 1.08
C ILE A 35 -8.65 1.27 0.65
N VAL A 36 -8.64 2.38 1.39
CA VAL A 36 -7.77 3.53 1.10
C VAL A 36 -6.31 3.13 1.16
N CYS A 37 -5.91 2.42 2.22
CA CYS A 37 -4.53 2.00 2.43
C CYS A 37 -4.05 1.04 1.33
N ILE A 38 -4.87 0.05 0.95
CA ILE A 38 -4.54 -0.88 -0.14
C ILE A 38 -4.34 -0.14 -1.46
N LYS A 39 -5.26 0.76 -1.83
CA LYS A 39 -5.15 1.55 -3.07
C LYS A 39 -3.92 2.42 -3.07
N ARG A 40 -3.69 3.15 -1.97
CA ARG A 40 -2.52 4.01 -1.79
C ARG A 40 -1.21 3.24 -1.99
N TYR A 41 -1.15 1.97 -1.58
CA TYR A 41 0.03 1.13 -1.83
C TYR A 41 0.27 0.94 -3.33
N PHE A 42 -0.77 0.63 -4.11
CA PHE A 42 -0.68 0.48 -5.55
C PHE A 42 -0.36 1.81 -6.25
N ASP A 43 -1.00 2.91 -5.84
CA ASP A 43 -0.71 4.24 -6.39
C ASP A 43 0.77 4.63 -6.16
N LEU A 44 1.30 4.34 -4.96
CA LEU A 44 2.71 4.56 -4.64
C LEU A 44 3.63 3.63 -5.46
N HIS A 45 3.21 2.39 -5.70
CA HIS A 45 3.94 1.49 -6.57
C HIS A 45 4.01 2.06 -8.00
N ASP A 46 2.89 2.46 -8.57
CA ASP A 46 2.81 2.99 -9.93
C ASP A 46 3.66 4.27 -10.07
N ALA A 47 3.60 5.16 -9.06
CA ALA A 47 4.47 6.33 -8.99
C ALA A 47 5.97 5.95 -9.01
N THR A 48 6.36 4.90 -8.27
CA THR A 48 7.75 4.43 -8.31
C THR A 48 8.15 3.88 -9.68
N VAL A 49 7.23 3.26 -10.41
CA VAL A 49 7.50 2.74 -11.76
C VAL A 49 7.82 3.89 -12.71
N VAL A 50 7.10 5.00 -12.62
CA VAL A 50 7.35 6.20 -13.43
C VAL A 50 8.77 6.74 -13.19
N SER A 51 9.14 7.01 -11.94
CA SER A 51 10.50 7.52 -11.63
C SER A 51 11.61 6.54 -11.96
N ILE A 52 11.37 5.22 -11.88
CA ILE A 52 12.36 4.21 -12.26
C ILE A 52 12.57 4.18 -13.77
N ASN A 53 11.50 4.29 -14.56
CA ASN A 53 11.63 4.39 -16.01
C ASN A 53 12.45 5.64 -16.39
N GLU A 54 12.21 6.76 -15.70
CA GLU A 54 12.94 8.00 -15.91
C GLU A 54 14.43 7.86 -15.52
N LEU A 55 14.73 7.27 -14.36
CA LEU A 55 16.10 6.99 -13.95
C LEU A 55 16.85 6.16 -14.99
N ILE A 56 16.18 5.15 -15.54
CA ILE A 56 16.78 4.27 -16.54
C ILE A 56 16.99 4.99 -17.87
N ARG A 57 16.07 5.87 -18.27
CA ARG A 57 16.27 6.75 -19.42
C ARG A 57 17.52 7.60 -19.24
N ILE A 58 17.67 8.24 -18.09
CA ILE A 58 18.86 9.07 -17.77
C ILE A 58 20.15 8.22 -17.79
N ILE A 59 20.12 6.99 -17.26
CA ILE A 59 21.27 6.07 -17.28
C ILE A 59 21.65 5.70 -18.72
N LEU A 60 20.67 5.40 -19.57
CA LEU A 60 20.88 5.07 -20.99
C LEU A 60 21.39 6.28 -21.79
N ASP A 61 20.82 7.47 -21.57
CA ASP A 61 21.27 8.69 -22.24
C ASP A 61 22.73 9.02 -21.88
N ARG A 62 23.10 8.78 -20.61
CA ARG A 62 24.50 8.95 -20.13
C ARG A 62 25.46 7.95 -20.79
N SER A 63 25.03 6.72 -21.09
CA SER A 63 25.88 5.70 -21.71
C SER A 63 25.95 5.84 -23.24
N ALA A 64 24.90 6.36 -23.87
CA ALA A 64 24.80 6.45 -25.32
C ALA A 64 25.67 7.54 -25.95
N ASN A 65 25.96 8.67 -25.27
CA ASN A 65 26.92 9.69 -25.73
C ASN A 65 27.14 10.81 -24.70
N PRO A 66 28.34 10.95 -24.08
CA PRO A 66 28.65 12.12 -23.26
C PRO A 66 29.02 13.37 -24.09
N GLY A 67 29.26 13.25 -25.40
CA GLY A 67 29.79 14.34 -26.23
C GLY A 67 29.99 14.06 -27.73
N ALA A 68 29.36 13.05 -28.34
CA ALA A 68 29.50 12.85 -29.79
C ALA A 68 28.78 13.96 -30.57
N GLY A 69 29.54 14.97 -30.97
CA GLY A 69 29.10 16.06 -31.84
C GLY A 69 29.31 17.47 -31.30
N PHE A 70 29.81 17.63 -30.06
CA PHE A 70 30.08 18.97 -29.51
C PHE A 70 31.54 19.35 -29.67
N ASP A 71 31.77 20.40 -30.47
CA ASP A 71 33.07 21.04 -30.61
C ASP A 71 33.51 21.62 -29.26
N GLN A 72 34.81 21.51 -28.98
CA GLN A 72 35.50 21.69 -27.70
C GLN A 72 35.14 22.96 -26.91
N THR A 73 34.04 22.95 -26.18
CA THR A 73 33.80 23.87 -25.05
C THR A 73 33.52 23.03 -23.82
N GLY A 74 34.56 22.77 -23.01
CA GLY A 74 34.45 21.98 -21.79
C GLY A 74 33.35 22.47 -20.83
N GLU A 75 32.99 23.76 -20.90
CA GLU A 75 31.86 24.33 -20.16
C GLU A 75 30.50 23.69 -20.53
N LEU A 76 30.26 23.38 -21.80
CA LEU A 76 29.00 22.77 -22.23
C LEU A 76 28.92 21.30 -21.81
N GLU A 77 30.01 20.55 -21.92
CA GLU A 77 30.08 19.17 -21.42
C GLU A 77 29.91 19.10 -19.91
N ASP A 78 30.50 20.04 -19.17
CA ASP A 78 30.37 20.10 -17.71
C ASP A 78 28.96 20.51 -17.28
N LEU A 79 28.33 21.45 -17.98
CA LEU A 79 26.92 21.79 -17.79
C LEU A 79 26.01 20.57 -18.02
N LEU A 80 26.20 19.84 -19.12
CA LEU A 80 25.45 18.62 -19.44
C LEU A 80 25.64 17.52 -18.39
N LYS A 81 26.89 17.27 -17.94
CA LYS A 81 27.18 16.30 -16.87
C LYS A 81 26.52 16.69 -15.55
N ASN A 82 26.53 17.98 -15.21
CA ASN A 82 25.90 18.50 -14.00
C ASN A 82 24.36 18.37 -14.07
N GLU A 83 23.76 18.69 -15.21
CA GLU A 83 22.31 18.54 -15.43
C GLU A 83 21.87 17.07 -15.37
N LEU A 84 22.60 16.16 -16.01
CA LEU A 84 22.32 14.71 -15.92
C LEU A 84 22.47 14.19 -14.49
N THR A 85 23.48 14.66 -13.75
CA THR A 85 23.68 14.32 -12.34
C THR A 85 22.54 14.83 -11.47
N TYR A 86 22.07 16.06 -11.72
CA TYR A 86 20.93 16.64 -11.03
C TYR A 86 19.64 15.88 -11.33
N ALA A 87 19.36 15.59 -12.60
CA ALA A 87 18.19 14.84 -13.05
C ALA A 87 18.16 13.44 -12.42
N PHE A 88 19.30 12.73 -12.45
CA PHE A 88 19.43 11.44 -11.77
C PHE A 88 19.14 11.55 -10.27
N THR A 89 19.76 12.51 -9.59
CA THR A 89 19.61 12.70 -8.15
C THR A 89 18.16 13.00 -7.78
N LYS A 90 17.49 13.86 -8.55
CA LYS A 90 16.09 14.22 -8.36
C LYS A 90 15.18 13.00 -8.40
N GLU A 91 15.27 12.18 -9.45
CA GLU A 91 14.42 10.99 -9.57
C GLU A 91 14.80 9.91 -8.57
N TYR A 92 16.08 9.77 -8.23
CA TYR A 92 16.55 8.83 -7.23
C TYR A 92 15.97 9.13 -5.84
N GLU A 93 15.96 10.41 -5.45
CA GLU A 93 15.34 10.88 -4.20
C GLU A 93 13.80 10.84 -4.25
N ALA A 94 13.18 11.00 -5.43
CA ALA A 94 11.75 10.78 -5.61
C ALA A 94 11.36 9.31 -5.32
N VAL A 95 12.10 8.35 -5.87
CA VAL A 95 11.91 6.92 -5.57
C VAL A 95 12.09 6.63 -4.08
N LYS A 96 13.15 7.17 -3.47
CA LYS A 96 13.40 7.02 -2.02
C LYS A 96 12.25 7.57 -1.18
N SER A 97 11.72 8.73 -1.55
CA SER A 97 10.57 9.33 -0.86
C SER A 97 9.31 8.48 -0.98
N ALA A 98 9.04 7.93 -2.17
CA ALA A 98 7.93 6.99 -2.37
C ALA A 98 8.13 5.69 -1.55
N LEU A 99 9.36 5.18 -1.43
CA LEU A 99 9.66 4.03 -0.57
C LEU A 99 9.40 4.31 0.91
N ILE A 100 9.72 5.52 1.40
CA ILE A 100 9.36 5.94 2.76
C ILE A 100 7.84 5.88 2.95
N ASN A 101 7.08 6.41 1.99
CA ASN A 101 5.62 6.39 2.03
C ASN A 101 5.04 4.96 1.96
N LEU A 102 5.63 4.07 1.17
CA LEU A 102 5.27 2.65 1.14
C LEU A 102 5.50 2.00 2.51
N LYS A 103 6.62 2.33 3.19
CA LYS A 103 6.89 1.83 4.54
C LYS A 103 5.86 2.32 5.55
N VAL A 104 5.42 3.58 5.46
CA VAL A 104 4.34 4.13 6.29
C VAL A 104 3.04 3.37 6.03
N CYS A 105 2.69 3.17 4.77
CA CYS A 105 1.53 2.38 4.35
C CYS A 105 1.56 0.95 4.92
N LEU A 106 2.71 0.27 4.93
CA LEU A 106 2.85 -1.02 5.60
C LEU A 106 2.59 -0.96 7.12
N GLY A 107 2.98 0.14 7.77
CA GLY A 107 2.66 0.38 9.18
C GLY A 107 1.16 0.54 9.41
N GLU A 108 0.49 1.29 8.55
CA GLU A 108 -0.98 1.46 8.54
C GLU A 108 -1.67 0.11 8.33
N MET A 109 -1.27 -0.68 7.33
CA MET A 109 -1.81 -2.03 7.10
C MET A 109 -1.65 -2.94 8.33
N LYS A 110 -0.50 -2.88 9.01
CA LYS A 110 -0.27 -3.64 10.25
C LYS A 110 -1.24 -3.20 11.36
N ARG A 111 -1.46 -1.90 11.54
CA ARG A 111 -2.41 -1.35 12.51
C ARG A 111 -3.84 -1.80 12.18
N LEU A 112 -4.25 -1.69 10.91
CA LEU A 112 -5.57 -2.08 10.44
C LEU A 112 -5.83 -3.57 10.66
N LYS A 113 -4.86 -4.41 10.34
CA LYS A 113 -4.89 -5.84 10.63
C LYS A 113 -5.18 -6.11 12.12
N GLY A 114 -4.48 -5.44 13.03
CA GLY A 114 -4.72 -5.57 14.48
C GLY A 114 -6.12 -5.11 14.88
N GLY A 115 -6.57 -3.96 14.37
CA GLY A 115 -7.91 -3.44 14.66
C GLY A 115 -9.04 -4.35 14.17
N ILE A 116 -8.85 -5.01 13.02
CA ILE A 116 -9.81 -6.00 12.49
C ILE A 116 -9.84 -7.24 13.39
N GLN A 117 -8.68 -7.76 13.77
CA GLN A 117 -8.58 -8.93 14.67
C GLN A 117 -9.25 -8.65 16.03
N GLU A 118 -9.13 -7.44 16.57
CA GLU A 118 -9.82 -7.05 17.80
C GLU A 118 -11.35 -7.06 17.66
N ILE A 119 -11.90 -6.68 16.50
CA ILE A 119 -13.33 -6.78 16.22
C ILE A 119 -13.76 -8.25 16.11
N GLU A 120 -12.97 -9.09 15.46
CA GLU A 120 -13.22 -10.52 15.33
C GLU A 120 -13.24 -11.23 16.70
N VAL A 121 -12.25 -10.95 17.55
CA VAL A 121 -12.13 -11.57 18.90
C VAL A 121 -13.19 -11.05 19.87
N SER A 122 -13.56 -9.76 19.81
CA SER A 122 -14.58 -9.17 20.70
C SER A 122 -16.03 -9.47 20.29
N GLY A 123 -16.22 -10.16 19.17
CA GLY A 123 -17.49 -10.68 18.70
C GLY A 123 -17.55 -12.19 18.91
N ASN A 124 -17.94 -12.64 20.11
CA ASN A 124 -18.41 -14.02 20.30
C ASN A 124 -19.51 -14.32 19.28
N SER A 125 -19.19 -15.09 18.24
CA SER A 125 -19.99 -16.13 17.56
C SER A 125 -21.52 -15.95 17.46
N ALA A 126 -22.04 -14.74 17.39
CA ALA A 126 -23.45 -14.45 17.17
C ALA A 126 -23.59 -14.04 15.71
N ALA A 127 -24.28 -14.88 14.94
CA ALA A 127 -24.58 -14.72 13.52
C ALA A 127 -24.78 -13.25 13.12
N GLY A 128 -23.86 -12.69 12.34
CA GLY A 128 -23.99 -11.34 11.79
C GLY A 128 -22.75 -10.44 11.79
N GLN A 129 -21.52 -10.95 11.97
CA GLN A 129 -20.37 -10.15 11.50
C GLN A 129 -20.55 -9.89 10.00
N PRO A 130 -20.40 -8.63 9.53
CA PRO A 130 -20.45 -8.37 8.10
C PRO A 130 -19.34 -9.18 7.43
N ASP A 131 -19.72 -10.07 6.53
CA ASP A 131 -18.86 -10.95 5.72
C ASP A 131 -17.53 -10.28 5.29
N VAL A 132 -17.59 -8.99 4.99
CA VAL A 132 -16.45 -8.18 4.54
C VAL A 132 -15.37 -7.92 5.60
N VAL A 133 -15.70 -7.79 6.90
CA VAL A 133 -14.71 -7.54 7.95
C VAL A 133 -13.85 -8.78 8.12
N HIS A 134 -14.49 -9.95 8.14
CA HIS A 134 -13.80 -11.23 8.20
C HIS A 134 -12.97 -11.48 6.94
N ALA A 135 -13.50 -11.19 5.75
CA ALA A 135 -12.76 -11.28 4.49
C ALA A 135 -11.49 -10.39 4.50
N LEU A 136 -11.59 -9.17 5.02
CA LEU A 136 -10.44 -8.27 5.20
C LEU A 136 -9.44 -8.81 6.23
N GLY A 137 -9.91 -9.42 7.32
CA GLY A 137 -9.07 -10.08 8.32
C GLY A 137 -8.24 -11.20 7.68
N THR A 138 -8.90 -12.13 6.98
CA THR A 138 -8.25 -13.21 6.23
C THR A 138 -7.28 -12.67 5.17
N PHE A 139 -7.67 -11.61 4.46
CA PHE A 139 -6.80 -10.93 3.50
C PHE A 139 -5.53 -10.41 4.15
N PHE A 140 -5.62 -9.56 5.18
CA PHE A 140 -4.41 -9.01 5.81
C PHE A 140 -3.57 -10.07 6.53
N ASN A 141 -4.19 -11.15 7.02
CA ASN A 141 -3.46 -12.28 7.57
C ASN A 141 -2.57 -12.96 6.53
N SER A 142 -3.08 -13.15 5.32
CA SER A 142 -2.41 -13.91 4.27
C SER A 142 -1.57 -13.05 3.32
N ALA A 143 -2.05 -11.87 2.93
CA ALA A 143 -1.43 -11.00 1.93
C ALA A 143 -0.33 -10.10 2.49
N PHE A 144 -0.36 -9.73 3.78
CA PHE A 144 0.56 -8.72 4.34
C PHE A 144 2.04 -9.09 4.19
N ILE A 145 2.38 -10.38 4.23
CA ILE A 145 3.76 -10.83 3.99
C ILE A 145 4.23 -10.49 2.56
N HIS A 146 3.34 -10.54 1.58
CA HIS A 146 3.65 -10.22 0.19
C HIS A 146 3.93 -8.71 0.02
N PHE A 147 3.12 -7.84 0.63
CA PHE A 147 3.39 -6.40 0.66
C PHE A 147 4.75 -6.05 1.30
N ARG A 148 5.13 -6.75 2.39
CA ARG A 148 6.44 -6.57 3.02
C ARG A 148 7.59 -7.04 2.13
N ARG A 149 7.41 -8.15 1.42
CA ARG A 149 8.41 -8.72 0.52
C ARG A 149 8.61 -7.82 -0.71
N ASP A 150 7.52 -7.30 -1.27
CA ASP A 150 7.56 -6.34 -2.37
C ASP A 150 8.36 -5.07 -2.00
N TYR A 151 7.99 -4.43 -0.89
CA TYR A 151 8.72 -3.26 -0.38
C TYR A 151 10.22 -3.53 -0.17
N ARG A 152 10.56 -4.69 0.40
CA ARG A 152 11.98 -5.07 0.62
C ARG A 152 12.72 -5.26 -0.69
N LEU A 153 12.08 -5.86 -1.69
CA LEU A 153 12.65 -6.01 -3.03
C LEU A 153 12.90 -4.63 -3.64
N LYS A 154 11.91 -3.74 -3.65
CA LYS A 154 12.04 -2.39 -4.19
C LYS A 154 13.13 -1.57 -3.49
N LYS A 155 13.23 -1.66 -2.16
CA LYS A 155 14.31 -1.03 -1.40
C LYS A 155 15.69 -1.53 -1.83
N LYS A 156 15.85 -2.84 -2.07
CA LYS A 156 17.11 -3.41 -2.54
C LYS A 156 17.43 -2.96 -3.96
N LEU A 157 16.44 -3.01 -4.85
CA LEU A 157 16.59 -2.56 -6.23
C LEU A 157 16.99 -1.08 -6.28
N HIS A 158 16.38 -0.23 -5.45
CA HIS A 158 16.70 1.21 -5.38
C HIS A 158 18.18 1.43 -5.07
N GLY A 159 18.70 0.74 -4.06
CA GLY A 159 20.12 0.81 -3.71
C GLY A 159 21.06 0.19 -4.76
N ALA A 160 20.56 -0.68 -5.65
CA ALA A 160 21.36 -1.24 -6.72
C ALA A 160 21.48 -0.30 -7.94
N LEU A 161 20.53 0.63 -8.13
CA LEU A 161 20.51 1.54 -9.28
C LEU A 161 21.78 2.39 -9.42
N ILE A 162 22.42 2.75 -8.31
CA ILE A 162 23.65 3.56 -8.32
C ILE A 162 24.87 2.81 -8.87
N TYR A 163 24.79 1.48 -8.97
CA TYR A 163 25.87 0.62 -9.45
C TYR A 163 25.57 0.01 -10.81
N MET A 164 24.47 0.42 -11.46
CA MET A 164 24.03 -0.16 -12.71
C MET A 164 25.00 0.19 -13.85
N ASP A 165 25.38 -0.81 -14.63
CA ASP A 165 26.10 -0.58 -15.88
C ASP A 165 25.12 -0.11 -16.96
N GLY A 166 25.19 1.18 -17.28
CA GLY A 166 24.34 1.80 -18.30
C GLY A 166 24.61 1.30 -19.73
N ALA A 167 25.70 0.58 -19.99
CA ALA A 167 25.97 -0.07 -21.27
C ALA A 167 25.39 -1.50 -21.35
N CYS A 168 24.89 -2.06 -20.24
CA CYS A 168 24.35 -3.41 -20.18
C CYS A 168 22.82 -3.40 -20.28
N GLU A 169 22.28 -3.37 -21.49
CA GLU A 169 20.82 -3.38 -21.74
C GLU A 169 20.10 -4.55 -21.03
N ASN A 170 20.75 -5.71 -20.95
CA ASN A 170 20.20 -6.88 -20.27
C ASN A 170 20.04 -6.67 -18.75
N GLU A 171 20.97 -5.97 -18.11
CA GLU A 171 20.88 -5.63 -16.69
C GLU A 171 19.74 -4.62 -16.46
N ILE A 172 19.69 -3.58 -17.28
CA ILE A 172 18.64 -2.56 -17.27
C ILE A 172 17.25 -3.21 -17.41
N ASN A 173 17.07 -4.07 -18.41
CA ASN A 173 15.81 -4.76 -18.67
C ASN A 173 15.39 -5.64 -17.48
N ARG A 174 16.34 -6.38 -16.87
CA ARG A 174 16.05 -7.20 -15.68
C ARG A 174 15.59 -6.34 -14.50
N LEU A 175 16.25 -5.20 -14.26
CA LEU A 175 15.87 -4.29 -13.17
C LEU A 175 14.48 -3.68 -13.40
N GLN A 176 14.17 -3.27 -14.63
CA GLN A 176 12.82 -2.79 -14.97
C GLN A 176 11.75 -3.84 -14.70
N LEU A 177 11.96 -5.08 -15.18
CA LEU A 177 11.02 -6.18 -14.99
C LEU A 177 10.82 -6.51 -13.51
N MET A 178 11.91 -6.65 -12.74
CA MET A 178 11.85 -6.91 -11.31
C MET A 178 11.16 -5.78 -10.53
N TRP A 179 11.25 -4.54 -11.01
CA TRP A 179 10.57 -3.42 -10.38
C TRP A 179 9.08 -3.37 -10.72
N LYS A 180 8.73 -3.49 -12.01
CA LYS A 180 7.35 -3.37 -12.51
C LYS A 180 6.48 -4.53 -12.07
N GLU A 181 6.95 -5.76 -12.27
CA GLU A 181 6.13 -6.96 -12.13
C GLU A 181 6.70 -7.88 -11.06
N SER A 182 6.56 -7.49 -9.81
CA SER A 182 7.01 -8.36 -8.73
C SER A 182 6.06 -9.57 -8.59
N PRO A 183 6.58 -10.78 -8.33
CA PRO A 183 5.74 -11.95 -8.05
C PRO A 183 4.85 -11.73 -6.83
N PHE A 184 5.21 -10.78 -5.96
CA PHE A 184 4.43 -10.41 -4.78
C PHE A 184 3.18 -9.59 -5.15
N LEU A 185 3.30 -8.61 -6.05
CA LEU A 185 2.16 -7.83 -6.56
C LEU A 185 1.16 -8.71 -7.29
N PHE A 186 1.65 -9.61 -8.14
CA PHE A 186 0.81 -10.63 -8.78
C PHE A 186 0.05 -11.47 -7.74
N THR A 187 0.74 -11.94 -6.69
CA THR A 187 0.11 -12.71 -5.62
C THR A 187 -0.97 -11.89 -4.89
N ILE A 188 -0.71 -10.62 -4.58
CA ILE A 188 -1.68 -9.72 -3.94
C ILE A 188 -2.91 -9.52 -4.83
N LEU A 189 -2.71 -9.24 -6.12
CA LEU A 189 -3.80 -8.95 -7.06
C LEU A 189 -4.66 -10.20 -7.34
N HIS A 190 -4.02 -11.29 -7.75
CA HIS A 190 -4.69 -12.46 -8.28
C HIS A 190 -5.05 -13.48 -7.21
N LYS A 191 -4.06 -13.91 -6.40
CA LYS A 191 -4.30 -14.97 -5.40
C LYS A 191 -5.18 -14.49 -4.25
N HIS A 192 -5.01 -13.24 -3.83
CA HIS A 192 -5.80 -12.67 -2.73
C HIS A 192 -7.03 -11.90 -3.19
N HIS A 193 -7.34 -11.89 -4.50
CA HIS A 193 -8.52 -11.26 -5.08
C HIS A 193 -8.79 -9.83 -4.57
N VAL A 194 -7.75 -9.00 -4.49
CA VAL A 194 -7.83 -7.69 -3.83
C VAL A 194 -8.93 -6.79 -4.41
N ASN A 195 -9.18 -6.88 -5.71
CA ASN A 195 -10.25 -6.13 -6.38
C ASN A 195 -11.64 -6.53 -5.86
N LYS A 196 -11.87 -7.82 -5.63
CA LYS A 196 -13.12 -8.33 -5.05
C LYS A 196 -13.33 -7.74 -3.65
N ILE A 197 -12.30 -7.78 -2.81
CA ILE A 197 -12.33 -7.22 -1.44
C ILE A 197 -12.66 -5.73 -1.45
N ILE A 198 -12.03 -4.97 -2.36
CA ILE A 198 -12.29 -3.54 -2.50
C ILE A 198 -13.73 -3.27 -2.92
N VAL A 199 -14.29 -4.07 -3.85
CA VAL A 199 -15.68 -3.93 -4.32
C VAL A 199 -16.65 -4.26 -3.19
N GLU A 200 -16.47 -5.39 -2.51
CA GLU A 200 -17.31 -5.83 -1.40
C GLU A 200 -17.27 -4.83 -0.23
N GLY A 201 -16.09 -4.30 0.10
CA GLY A 201 -15.92 -3.26 1.11
C GLY A 201 -16.67 -1.98 0.76
N ARG A 202 -16.64 -1.54 -0.51
CA ARG A 202 -17.43 -0.39 -0.96
C ARG A 202 -18.94 -0.63 -0.86
N GLN A 203 -19.40 -1.81 -1.28
CA GLN A 203 -20.82 -2.17 -1.15
C GLN A 203 -21.28 -2.21 0.31
N PHE A 204 -20.44 -2.71 1.22
CA PHE A 204 -20.73 -2.68 2.66
C PHE A 204 -20.88 -1.25 3.19
N LEU A 205 -19.98 -0.34 2.81
CA LEU A 205 -20.05 1.06 3.22
C LEU A 205 -21.33 1.74 2.71
N GLN A 206 -21.74 1.48 1.47
CA GLN A 206 -22.96 2.04 0.88
C GLN A 206 -24.24 1.51 1.55
N LYS A 207 -24.32 0.18 1.77
CA LYS A 207 -25.49 -0.44 2.43
C LYS A 207 -25.71 0.07 3.84
N THR A 208 -24.64 0.46 4.51
CA THR A 208 -24.70 0.94 5.89
C THR A 208 -24.83 2.46 6.03
N GLN A 209 -24.86 3.20 4.91
CA GLN A 209 -25.18 4.64 4.84
C GLN A 209 -26.66 4.94 4.59
N ARG A 210 -27.48 3.95 4.22
CA ARG A 210 -28.93 4.13 4.07
C ARG A 210 -29.57 4.29 5.46
N PRO A 211 -30.45 5.31 5.66
CA PRO A 211 -31.11 5.58 6.94
C PRO A 211 -31.99 4.40 7.38
#